data_AF-A0A4C1Y8Q0-F1
#
_entry.id   AF-A0A4C1Y8Q0-F1
#
_cell.length_a   1.000
_cell.length_b   1.000
_cell.length_c   1.000
_cell.angle_alpha   90.00
_cell.angle_beta   90.00
_cell.angle_gamma   90.00
#
_symmetry.space_group_name_H-M   'P 1'
#
loop_
_entity.id
_entity.type
_entity.pdbx_description
1 polymer ?
#
loop_
_entity_poly.entity_id
_entity_poly.type
_entity_poly.pdbx_seq_one_letter_code
_entity_poly.pdbx_strand_id
1 'polypeptide(L)'
;MKRPDNSITFDDREKSECCLADSIEHQCTENSPYDVEHVRRMEEEFGFRPYRSCPQQALRLVEYILEGFKVKRKTMGVFFYVAKAFDRVWHAGLIHKLYQLELPDRLILLIHHYISNRHFSFRLDNTYSSMKPIRVGVPQVSTLSPLLYSAYVNDIPRPSTGVQLALFADDTAFYLRSNSIGNIFPMLQRTIDELTQLLRLWRIDVNQD
;
A
#
# COMPACT_ATOMS: atom_id res chain seq x y z
N MET A 1 34.86 -19.56 33.00
CA MET A 1 33.78 -19.72 32.01
C MET A 1 32.49 -19.14 32.60
N LYS A 2 32.12 -17.91 32.21
CA LYS A 2 30.77 -17.36 32.47
C LYS A 2 29.95 -17.60 31.19
N ARG A 3 28.73 -18.13 31.32
CA ARG A 3 27.78 -18.29 30.20
C ARG A 3 27.42 -16.91 29.63
N PRO A 4 27.23 -16.76 28.32
CA PRO A 4 26.61 -15.56 27.76
C PRO A 4 25.11 -15.59 28.08
N ASP A 5 24.59 -14.49 28.61
CA ASP A 5 23.15 -14.26 28.77
C ASP A 5 22.52 -14.08 27.39
N ASN A 6 21.65 -15.01 27.00
CA ASN A 6 20.80 -14.91 25.81
C ASN A 6 19.55 -14.06 26.10
N SER A 7 19.73 -12.82 26.56
CA SER A 7 18.63 -11.85 26.53
C SER A 7 18.71 -11.10 25.20
N ILE A 8 17.81 -11.45 24.28
CA ILE A 8 17.52 -10.64 23.10
C ILE A 8 16.88 -9.36 23.63
N THR A 9 17.67 -8.31 23.77
CA THR A 9 17.18 -6.97 24.08
C THR A 9 16.58 -6.42 22.80
N PHE A 10 15.27 -6.60 22.62
CA PHE A 10 14.52 -5.84 21.62
C PHE A 10 14.67 -4.35 21.96
N ASP A 11 15.22 -3.59 21.01
CA ASP A 11 15.48 -2.14 21.14
C ASP A 11 14.17 -1.44 21.55
N ASP A 12 14.21 -0.59 22.58
CA ASP A 12 13.00 0.04 23.12
C ASP A 12 12.30 0.93 22.07
N ARG A 13 13.06 1.35 21.04
CA ARG A 13 12.53 1.99 19.83
C ARG A 13 11.64 1.05 19.02
N GLU A 14 12.07 -0.18 18.78
CA GLU A 14 11.30 -1.18 18.01
C GLU A 14 10.01 -1.58 18.73
N LYS A 15 10.05 -1.72 20.05
CA LYS A 15 8.84 -1.94 20.87
C LYS A 15 7.86 -0.77 20.76
N SER A 16 8.36 0.48 20.81
CA SER A 16 7.53 1.66 20.67
C SER A 16 6.87 1.74 19.29
N GLU A 17 7.59 1.34 18.23
CA GLU A 17 7.04 1.28 16.87
C GLU A 17 5.95 0.22 16.73
N CYS A 18 6.15 -0.97 17.32
CA CYS A 18 5.11 -2.02 17.33
C CYS A 18 3.85 -1.57 18.09
N CYS A 19 3.97 -0.95 19.26
CA CYS A 19 2.81 -0.43 20.00
C CYS A 19 2.06 0.66 19.21
N LEU A 20 2.77 1.47 18.42
CA LEU A 20 2.14 2.45 17.54
C LEU A 20 1.43 1.80 16.35
N ALA A 21 2.03 0.77 15.75
CA ALA A 21 1.40 -0.02 14.70
C ALA A 21 0.10 -0.65 15.23
N ASP A 22 0.15 -1.30 16.40
CA ASP A 22 -1.01 -1.91 17.05
C ASP A 22 -2.09 -0.86 17.37
N SER A 23 -1.70 0.34 17.83
CA SER A 23 -2.65 1.43 18.11
C SER A 23 -3.31 1.98 16.84
N ILE A 24 -2.58 2.06 15.72
CA ILE A 24 -3.17 2.46 14.41
C ILE A 24 -4.10 1.37 13.90
N GLU A 25 -3.70 0.10 13.96
CA GLU A 25 -4.55 -1.02 13.55
C GLU A 25 -5.84 -1.09 14.37
N HIS A 26 -5.73 -0.94 15.69
CA HIS A 26 -6.87 -0.91 16.59
C HIS A 26 -7.81 0.25 16.28
N GLN A 27 -7.29 1.47 16.10
CA GLN A 27 -8.13 2.62 15.77
C GLN A 27 -8.74 2.56 14.37
N CYS A 28 -8.03 2.03 13.37
CA CYS A 28 -8.62 1.76 12.05
C CYS A 28 -9.72 0.68 12.11
N THR A 29 -9.68 -0.20 13.12
CA THR A 29 -10.67 -1.26 13.33
C THR A 29 -11.87 -0.77 14.15
N GLU A 30 -11.65 0.06 15.17
CA GLU A 30 -12.67 0.57 16.10
C GLU A 30 -13.37 1.84 15.63
N ASN A 31 -12.66 2.74 14.94
CA ASN A 31 -13.22 4.00 14.41
C ASN A 31 -13.76 3.84 12.99
N SER A 32 -13.87 2.62 12.44
CA SER A 32 -14.64 2.45 11.21
C SER A 32 -16.09 2.80 11.56
N PRO A 33 -16.67 3.90 11.03
CA PRO A 33 -18.11 3.90 10.90
C PRO A 33 -18.42 2.64 10.07
N TYR A 34 -19.57 2.02 10.31
CA TYR A 34 -20.08 0.91 9.52
C TYR A 34 -20.36 1.37 8.08
N ASP A 35 -19.32 1.78 7.36
CA ASP A 35 -19.35 2.19 5.98
C ASP A 35 -18.93 0.98 5.16
N VAL A 36 -19.91 0.40 4.47
CA VAL A 36 -19.77 -0.76 3.60
C VAL A 36 -18.64 -0.55 2.59
N GLU A 37 -18.33 0.70 2.25
CA GLU A 37 -17.25 1.06 1.36
C GLU A 37 -15.85 0.89 1.98
N HIS A 38 -15.69 1.12 3.28
CA HIS A 38 -14.44 0.88 4.01
C HIS A 38 -14.18 -0.63 4.19
N VAL A 39 -15.24 -1.41 4.45
CA VAL A 39 -15.18 -2.88 4.51
C VAL A 39 -14.84 -3.48 3.15
N ARG A 40 -15.48 -2.99 2.07
CA ARG A 40 -15.12 -3.35 0.70
C ARG A 40 -13.66 -3.02 0.42
N ARG A 41 -13.18 -1.81 0.79
CA ARG A 41 -11.77 -1.34 0.69
C ARG A 41 -10.77 -2.40 1.18
N MET A 42 -11.09 -3.08 2.29
CA MET A 42 -10.27 -4.16 2.84
C MET A 42 -10.33 -5.50 2.07
N GLU A 43 -11.37 -5.78 1.29
CA GLU A 43 -11.53 -7.09 0.62
C GLU A 43 -10.71 -7.28 -0.66
N GLU A 44 -10.19 -6.22 -1.27
CA GLU A 44 -9.42 -6.33 -2.52
C GLU A 44 -7.91 -6.24 -2.28
N GLU A 45 -7.51 -5.74 -1.11
CA GLU A 45 -6.12 -5.71 -0.62
C GLU A 45 -5.74 -7.06 -0.01
N PHE A 46 -4.68 -7.67 -0.55
CA PHE A 46 -4.11 -8.90 -0.04
C PHE A 46 -2.72 -8.70 0.58
N GLY A 47 -2.09 -7.54 0.39
CA GLY A 47 -0.81 -7.19 1.00
C GLY A 47 -0.99 -6.75 2.45
N PHE A 48 -0.04 -7.15 3.31
CA PHE A 48 0.03 -6.70 4.71
C PHE A 48 -1.25 -6.97 5.54
N ARG A 49 -2.00 -8.01 5.18
CA ARG A 49 -3.20 -8.44 5.89
C ARG A 49 -3.04 -9.86 6.43
N PRO A 50 -3.49 -10.13 7.66
CA PRO A 50 -3.49 -11.49 8.19
C PRO A 50 -4.40 -12.36 7.32
N TYR A 51 -3.96 -13.61 7.07
CA TYR A 51 -4.70 -14.63 6.30
C TYR A 51 -4.89 -14.34 4.80
N ARG A 52 -4.20 -13.32 4.26
CA ARG A 52 -4.16 -13.01 2.83
C ARG A 52 -2.72 -13.05 2.32
N SER A 53 -2.52 -13.61 1.14
CA SER A 53 -1.21 -13.86 0.56
C SER A 53 -1.21 -13.67 -0.95
N CYS A 54 -0.02 -13.40 -1.50
CA CYS A 54 0.18 -13.26 -2.95
C CYS A 54 -0.36 -14.48 -3.74
N PRO A 55 -0.11 -15.73 -3.33
CA PRO A 55 -0.70 -16.89 -4.00
C PRO A 55 -2.23 -16.90 -4.05
N GLN A 56 -2.91 -16.43 -3.00
CA GLN A 56 -4.38 -16.39 -2.99
C GLN A 56 -4.91 -15.32 -3.95
N GLN A 57 -4.25 -14.17 -4.05
CA GLN A 57 -4.64 -13.13 -5.00
C GLN A 57 -4.40 -13.57 -6.45
N ALA A 58 -3.28 -14.25 -6.71
CA ALA A 58 -3.00 -14.86 -8.00
C ALA A 58 -4.02 -15.95 -8.35
N LEU A 59 -4.39 -16.80 -7.39
CA LEU A 59 -5.39 -17.84 -7.57
C LEU A 59 -6.75 -17.26 -7.97
N ARG A 60 -7.20 -16.19 -7.30
CA ARG A 60 -8.44 -15.49 -7.64
C ARG A 60 -8.45 -15.00 -9.09
N LEU A 61 -7.34 -14.43 -9.57
CA LEU A 61 -7.21 -14.01 -10.97
C LEU A 61 -7.22 -15.20 -11.94
N VAL A 62 -6.51 -16.28 -11.62
CA VAL A 62 -6.47 -17.51 -12.43
C VAL A 62 -7.87 -18.12 -12.54
N GLU A 63 -8.59 -18.26 -11.44
CA GLU A 63 -9.96 -18.77 -11.42
C GLU A 63 -10.89 -17.90 -12.29
N TYR A 64 -10.80 -16.57 -12.17
CA TYR A 64 -11.58 -15.65 -12.99
C TYR A 64 -11.35 -15.84 -14.49
N ILE A 65 -10.09 -16.06 -14.90
CA ILE A 65 -9.69 -16.33 -16.29
C ILE A 65 -10.22 -17.69 -16.74
N LEU A 66 -10.02 -18.75 -15.94
CA LEU A 66 -10.45 -20.11 -16.27
C LEU A 66 -11.97 -20.22 -16.42
N GLU A 67 -12.73 -19.59 -15.53
CA GLU A 67 -14.19 -19.51 -15.65
C GLU A 67 -14.64 -18.79 -16.93
N GLY A 68 -13.97 -17.68 -17.28
CA GLY A 68 -14.24 -16.95 -18.51
C GLY A 68 -13.99 -17.82 -19.75
N PHE A 69 -12.90 -18.59 -19.74
CA PHE A 69 -12.54 -19.49 -20.82
C PHE A 69 -13.59 -20.58 -21.06
N LYS A 70 -14.15 -21.16 -19.98
CA LYS A 70 -15.23 -22.17 -20.06
C LYS A 70 -16.45 -21.68 -20.82
N VAL A 71 -16.77 -20.38 -20.72
CA VAL A 71 -17.90 -19.75 -21.41
C VAL A 71 -17.49 -18.94 -22.65
N LYS A 72 -16.29 -19.19 -23.19
CA LYS A 72 -15.74 -18.51 -24.39
C LYS A 72 -15.68 -16.98 -24.27
N ARG A 73 -15.53 -16.45 -23.05
CA ARG A 73 -15.28 -15.03 -22.78
C ARG A 73 -13.80 -14.73 -22.88
N LYS A 74 -13.50 -13.51 -23.30
CA LYS A 74 -12.14 -12.97 -23.35
C LYS A 74 -11.90 -12.14 -22.10
N THR A 75 -10.74 -12.29 -21.50
CA THR A 75 -10.30 -11.50 -20.35
C THR A 75 -9.13 -10.63 -20.76
N MET A 76 -9.18 -9.36 -20.38
CA MET A 76 -8.05 -8.44 -20.51
C MET A 76 -7.74 -7.90 -19.12
N GLY A 77 -6.46 -7.80 -18.80
CA GLY A 77 -5.95 -7.27 -17.54
C GLY A 77 -4.87 -6.24 -17.80
N VAL A 78 -4.77 -5.25 -16.92
CA VAL A 78 -3.75 -4.22 -16.89
C VAL A 78 -3.14 -4.22 -15.50
N PHE A 79 -1.81 -4.24 -15.45
CA PHE A 79 -1.03 -4.34 -14.22
C PHE A 79 -0.20 -3.08 -14.04
N PHE A 80 -0.22 -2.54 -12.84
CA PHE A 80 0.47 -1.34 -12.41
C PHE A 80 1.40 -1.71 -11.25
N TYR A 81 2.61 -1.18 -11.31
CA TYR A 81 3.61 -1.34 -10.27
C TYR A 81 4.15 0.03 -9.86
N VAL A 82 4.14 0.29 -8.55
CA VAL A 82 4.71 1.51 -7.98
C VAL A 82 6.15 1.24 -7.55
N ALA A 83 7.11 1.58 -8.42
CA ALA A 83 8.51 1.38 -8.09
C ALA A 83 8.93 2.17 -6.86
N LYS A 84 9.56 1.46 -5.92
CA LYS A 84 10.03 2.00 -4.63
C LYS A 84 8.90 2.69 -3.86
N ALA A 85 7.73 2.06 -3.83
CA ALA A 85 6.53 2.50 -3.14
C ALA A 85 6.80 3.12 -1.75
N PHE A 86 7.53 2.40 -0.90
CA PHE A 86 7.88 2.89 0.44
C PHE A 86 8.82 4.09 0.44
N ASP A 87 9.71 4.25 -0.56
CA ASP A 87 10.67 5.35 -0.60
C ASP A 87 10.06 6.64 -1.17
N ARG A 88 8.89 6.57 -1.77
CA ARG A 88 8.27 7.67 -2.53
C ARG A 88 7.04 8.29 -1.87
N VAL A 89 6.60 7.77 -0.72
CA VAL A 89 5.44 8.31 0.01
C VAL A 89 5.62 9.81 0.28
N TRP A 90 4.70 10.63 -0.22
CA TRP A 90 4.75 12.07 -0.01
C TRP A 90 4.28 12.41 1.41
N HIS A 91 5.18 12.89 2.27
CA HIS A 91 4.90 13.11 3.68
C HIS A 91 3.67 14.00 3.94
N ALA A 92 3.59 15.16 3.26
CA ALA A 92 2.45 16.06 3.44
C ALA A 92 1.13 15.42 2.99
N GLY A 93 1.15 14.65 1.89
CA GLY A 93 -0.01 13.89 1.42
C GLY A 93 -0.42 12.79 2.40
N LEU A 94 0.54 12.06 2.97
CA LEU A 94 0.28 11.06 4.01
C LEU A 94 -0.36 11.71 5.25
N ILE A 95 0.21 12.79 5.78
CA ILE A 95 -0.37 13.49 6.94
C ILE A 95 -1.80 13.97 6.65
N HIS A 96 -2.04 14.53 5.46
CA HIS A 96 -3.38 14.92 5.03
C HIS A 96 -4.36 13.74 5.05
N LYS A 97 -3.97 12.57 4.53
CA LYS A 97 -4.80 11.36 4.54
C LYS A 97 -5.06 10.84 5.96
N LEU A 98 -4.09 10.91 6.86
CA LEU A 98 -4.28 10.51 8.27
C LEU A 98 -5.30 11.40 8.97
N TYR A 99 -5.37 12.69 8.64
CA TYR A 99 -6.45 13.57 9.10
C TYR A 99 -7.81 13.20 8.49
N GLN A 100 -7.86 12.80 7.21
CA GLN A 100 -9.10 12.31 6.58
C GLN A 100 -9.60 10.99 7.20
N LEU A 101 -8.71 10.20 7.79
CA LEU A 101 -9.05 9.00 8.56
C LEU A 101 -9.46 9.31 10.01
N GLU A 102 -9.60 10.59 10.37
CA GLU A 102 -10.04 11.05 11.70
C GLU A 102 -9.17 10.51 12.86
N LEU A 103 -7.87 10.28 12.60
CA LEU A 103 -6.95 9.86 13.66
C LEU A 103 -6.69 10.99 14.66
N PRO A 104 -6.46 10.67 15.95
CA PRO A 104 -6.18 11.69 16.96
C PRO A 104 -4.92 12.51 16.63
N ASP A 105 -4.99 13.83 16.86
CA ASP A 105 -3.87 14.77 16.60
C ASP A 105 -2.54 14.29 17.17
N ARG A 106 -2.55 13.73 18.39
CA ARG A 106 -1.35 13.22 19.06
C ARG A 106 -0.67 12.11 18.27
N LEU A 107 -1.45 11.22 17.67
CA LEU A 107 -0.95 10.11 16.85
C LEU A 107 -0.40 10.62 15.53
N ILE A 108 -1.10 11.56 14.88
CA ILE A 108 -0.64 12.18 13.63
C ILE A 108 0.67 12.94 13.86
N LEU A 109 0.79 13.70 14.96
CA LEU A 109 2.03 14.39 15.33
C LEU A 109 3.18 13.42 15.55
N LEU A 110 2.93 12.27 16.17
CA LEU A 110 3.95 11.25 16.40
C LEU A 110 4.42 10.62 15.08
N ILE A 111 3.49 10.29 14.18
CA ILE A 111 3.80 9.80 12.83
C ILE A 111 4.57 10.86 12.03
N HIS A 112 4.19 12.14 12.13
CA HIS A 112 4.90 13.23 11.48
C HIS A 112 6.36 13.32 11.95
N HIS A 113 6.60 13.25 13.25
CA HIS A 113 7.97 13.22 13.80
C HIS A 113 8.72 11.95 13.38
N TYR A 114 8.02 10.81 13.29
CA TYR A 114 8.58 9.54 12.89
C TYR A 114 9.14 9.55 11.45
N ILE A 115 8.41 10.16 10.51
CA ILE A 115 8.80 10.19 9.09
C ILE A 115 9.71 11.38 8.72
N SER A 116 9.68 12.46 9.51
CA SER A 116 10.40 13.73 9.25
C SER A 116 11.84 13.75 9.76
N ASN A 117 12.64 14.72 9.29
CA ASN A 117 14.02 14.96 9.73
C ASN A 117 14.98 13.77 9.65
N ARG A 118 14.66 12.78 8.83
CA ARG A 118 15.52 11.63 8.58
C ARG A 118 16.63 12.00 7.61
N HIS A 119 17.80 11.41 7.80
CA HIS A 119 18.97 11.65 6.96
C HIS A 119 19.64 10.31 6.62
N PHE A 120 20.35 10.29 5.49
CA PHE A 120 21.17 9.14 5.09
C PHE A 120 22.55 9.59 4.63
N SER A 121 23.51 8.67 4.74
CA SER A 121 24.84 8.75 4.14
C SER A 121 25.22 7.37 3.66
N PHE A 122 25.97 7.27 2.57
CA PHE A 122 26.51 6.00 2.11
C PHE A 122 28.00 5.90 2.49
N ARG A 123 28.45 4.68 2.75
CA ARG A 123 29.86 4.36 2.98
C ARG A 123 30.38 3.61 1.77
N LEU A 124 31.47 4.11 1.19
CA LEU A 124 32.24 3.40 0.17
C LEU A 124 33.66 3.19 0.74
N ASP A 125 34.04 1.93 0.92
CA ASP A 125 35.26 1.52 1.62
C ASP A 125 35.37 2.17 3.02
N ASN A 126 36.36 3.04 3.22
CA ASN A 126 36.59 3.78 4.47
C ASN A 126 36.15 5.25 4.39
N THR A 127 35.39 5.62 3.37
CA THR A 127 34.90 6.99 3.18
C THR A 127 33.38 7.05 3.32
N TYR A 128 32.91 8.11 3.96
CA TYR A 128 31.47 8.41 4.11
C TYR A 128 31.10 9.57 3.21
N SER A 129 29.91 9.51 2.62
CA SER A 129 29.32 10.66 1.93
C SER A 129 28.91 11.74 2.93
N SER A 130 28.69 12.96 2.41
CA SER A 130 27.95 13.99 3.16
C SER A 130 26.56 13.47 3.53
N MET A 131 26.07 13.89 4.70
CA MET A 131 24.73 13.57 5.16
C MET A 131 23.68 14.29 4.28
N LYS A 132 22.68 13.54 3.79
CA LYS A 132 21.60 14.06 2.94
C LYS A 132 20.24 13.84 3.61
N PRO A 133 19.31 14.81 3.56
CA PRO A 133 17.98 14.65 4.13
C PRO A 133 17.10 13.73 3.27
N ILE A 134 16.24 12.95 3.93
CA ILE A 134 15.18 12.14 3.35
C ILE A 134 13.88 12.96 3.44
N ARG A 135 13.34 13.35 2.28
CA ARG A 135 12.14 14.22 2.19
C ARG A 135 10.86 13.49 1.79
N VAL A 136 10.97 12.22 1.45
CA VAL A 136 9.87 11.35 1.02
C VAL A 136 10.09 9.94 1.56
N GLY A 137 9.05 9.14 1.54
CA GLY A 137 9.06 7.74 1.92
C GLY A 137 8.88 7.48 3.41
N VAL A 138 8.69 6.22 3.74
CA VAL A 138 8.59 5.68 5.10
C VAL A 138 9.74 4.68 5.36
N PRO A 139 10.14 4.41 6.62
CA PRO A 139 11.27 3.51 6.90
C PRO A 139 10.99 2.04 6.50
N GLN A 140 11.73 1.47 5.54
CA GLN A 140 11.46 0.12 5.01
C GLN A 140 11.53 -1.04 6.02
N VAL A 141 12.25 -0.87 7.14
CA VAL A 141 12.47 -1.93 8.16
C VAL A 141 11.52 -1.75 9.36
N SER A 142 10.51 -0.88 9.25
CA SER A 142 9.55 -0.66 10.32
C SER A 142 8.26 -1.43 10.13
N THR A 143 7.75 -2.01 11.21
CA THR A 143 6.40 -2.59 11.31
C THR A 143 5.30 -1.56 10.98
N LEU A 144 5.56 -0.26 11.18
CA LEU A 144 4.59 0.81 10.93
C LEU A 144 4.47 1.18 9.44
N SER A 145 5.53 1.00 8.67
CA SER A 145 5.60 1.45 7.28
C SER A 145 4.58 0.79 6.35
N PRO A 146 4.32 -0.52 6.42
CA PRO A 146 3.22 -1.16 5.70
C PRO A 146 1.86 -0.51 5.96
N LEU A 147 1.55 -0.16 7.21
CA LEU A 147 0.28 0.46 7.58
C LEU A 147 0.17 1.89 7.03
N LEU A 148 1.26 2.66 7.15
CA LEU A 148 1.29 4.02 6.60
C LEU A 148 1.18 4.01 5.07
N TYR A 149 1.80 3.04 4.40
CA TYR A 149 1.64 2.88 2.96
C TYR A 149 0.22 2.46 2.58
N SER A 150 -0.39 1.52 3.31
CA SER A 150 -1.78 1.11 3.07
C SER A 150 -2.74 2.28 3.25
N ALA A 151 -2.58 3.08 4.32
CA ALA A 151 -3.35 4.32 4.51
C ALA A 151 -3.14 5.33 3.37
N TYR A 152 -1.92 5.38 2.82
CA TYR A 152 -1.57 6.27 1.72
C TYR A 152 -2.27 5.92 0.40
N VAL A 153 -2.45 4.63 0.10
CA VAL A 153 -3.06 4.15 -1.16
C VAL A 153 -4.53 3.74 -1.02
N ASN A 154 -5.14 3.94 0.15
CA ASN A 154 -6.49 3.46 0.47
C ASN A 154 -7.62 4.05 -0.41
N ASP A 155 -7.33 5.11 -1.17
CA ASP A 155 -8.26 5.82 -2.04
C ASP A 155 -8.15 5.42 -3.53
N ILE A 156 -7.40 4.36 -3.86
CA ILE A 156 -7.41 3.78 -5.21
C ILE A 156 -8.87 3.55 -5.65
N PRO A 157 -9.29 4.11 -6.80
CA PRO A 157 -10.68 4.08 -7.22
C PRO A 157 -11.12 2.64 -7.44
N ARG A 158 -12.27 2.31 -6.90
CA ARG A 158 -12.93 1.03 -7.19
C ARG A 158 -13.68 1.19 -8.49
N PRO A 159 -13.34 0.40 -9.51
CA PRO A 159 -13.84 0.64 -10.84
C PRO A 159 -15.33 0.29 -10.93
N SER A 160 -16.00 0.91 -11.90
CA SER A 160 -17.41 0.70 -12.21
C SER A 160 -17.78 -0.76 -12.48
N THR A 161 -19.07 -1.07 -12.40
CA THR A 161 -19.66 -2.42 -12.43
C THR A 161 -19.04 -3.32 -13.50
N GLY A 162 -18.36 -4.38 -13.06
CA GLY A 162 -17.84 -5.45 -13.92
C GLY A 162 -16.31 -5.56 -13.92
N VAL A 163 -15.59 -4.45 -13.83
CA VAL A 163 -14.12 -4.47 -13.71
C VAL A 163 -13.75 -4.98 -12.31
N GLN A 164 -12.81 -5.90 -12.26
CA GLN A 164 -12.26 -6.42 -11.01
C GLN A 164 -10.97 -5.68 -10.67
N LEU A 165 -10.76 -5.44 -9.38
CA LEU A 165 -9.55 -4.89 -8.81
C LEU A 165 -8.86 -5.95 -7.95
N ALA A 166 -7.56 -6.12 -8.17
CA ALA A 166 -6.67 -6.89 -7.32
C ALA A 166 -5.54 -5.99 -6.84
N LEU A 167 -5.41 -5.84 -5.53
CA LEU A 167 -4.33 -5.11 -4.88
C LEU A 167 -3.46 -6.06 -4.07
N PHE A 168 -2.15 -5.87 -4.13
CA PHE A 168 -1.21 -6.53 -3.24
C PHE A 168 -0.03 -5.59 -2.98
N ALA A 169 -0.01 -4.94 -1.82
CA ALA A 169 1.02 -3.97 -1.49
C ALA A 169 1.12 -2.86 -2.55
N ASP A 170 2.21 -2.80 -3.30
CA ASP A 170 2.46 -1.85 -4.38
C ASP A 170 2.02 -2.32 -5.77
N ASP A 171 1.57 -3.56 -5.90
CA ASP A 171 0.99 -4.11 -7.12
C ASP A 171 -0.52 -3.81 -7.19
N THR A 172 -0.94 -3.23 -8.32
CA THR A 172 -2.35 -2.97 -8.63
C THR A 172 -2.71 -3.56 -9.97
N ALA A 173 -3.78 -4.36 -10.03
CA ALA A 173 -4.25 -4.97 -11.27
C ALA A 173 -5.75 -4.74 -11.48
N PHE A 174 -6.10 -4.31 -12.68
CA PHE A 174 -7.48 -4.18 -13.15
C PHE A 174 -7.74 -5.20 -14.24
N TYR A 175 -8.82 -5.97 -14.15
CA TYR A 175 -9.14 -6.97 -15.15
C TYR A 175 -10.64 -7.12 -15.36
N LEU A 176 -11.02 -7.40 -16.61
CA LEU A 176 -12.42 -7.52 -17.02
C LEU A 176 -12.57 -8.63 -18.05
N ARG A 177 -13.61 -9.44 -17.88
CA ARG A 177 -14.06 -10.44 -18.86
C ARG A 177 -15.31 -10.00 -19.60
N SER A 178 -15.35 -10.21 -20.90
CA SER A 178 -16.52 -9.95 -21.75
C SER A 178 -16.55 -10.87 -22.97
N ASN A 179 -17.70 -10.91 -23.65
CA ASN A 179 -17.86 -11.63 -24.92
C ASN A 179 -17.16 -10.90 -26.08
N SER A 180 -16.94 -9.58 -25.96
CA SER A 180 -16.31 -8.74 -26.97
C SER A 180 -15.24 -7.84 -26.36
N ILE A 181 -14.08 -7.79 -27.00
CA ILE A 181 -12.98 -6.88 -26.61
C ILE A 181 -13.42 -5.42 -26.73
N GLY A 182 -14.30 -5.11 -27.68
CA GLY A 182 -14.84 -3.75 -27.87
C GLY A 182 -15.58 -3.21 -26.65
N ASN A 183 -16.09 -4.08 -25.77
CA ASN A 183 -16.70 -3.69 -24.51
C ASN A 183 -15.67 -3.55 -23.38
N ILE A 184 -14.54 -4.27 -23.47
CA ILE A 184 -13.52 -4.31 -22.40
C ILE A 184 -12.67 -3.05 -22.44
N PHE A 185 -12.18 -2.68 -23.63
CA PHE A 185 -11.26 -1.56 -23.81
C PHE A 185 -11.77 -0.23 -23.23
N PRO A 186 -12.99 0.26 -23.53
CA PRO A 186 -13.45 1.54 -23.00
C PRO A 186 -13.64 1.53 -21.47
N MET A 187 -14.00 0.38 -20.89
CA MET A 187 -14.18 0.25 -19.43
C MET A 187 -12.84 0.25 -18.70
N LEU A 188 -11.86 -0.49 -19.22
CA LEU A 188 -10.51 -0.48 -18.67
C LEU A 188 -9.85 0.88 -18.86
N GLN A 189 -9.96 1.50 -20.05
CA GLN A 189 -9.36 2.81 -20.30
C GLN A 189 -9.88 3.87 -19.31
N ARG A 190 -11.19 3.93 -19.06
CA ARG A 190 -11.77 4.83 -18.05
C ARG A 190 -11.16 4.60 -16.66
N THR A 191 -11.03 3.34 -16.27
CA THR A 191 -10.43 2.97 -14.97
C THR A 191 -8.97 3.42 -14.87
N ILE A 192 -8.21 3.26 -15.96
CA ILE A 192 -6.82 3.71 -16.05
C ILE A 192 -6.72 5.23 -15.94
N ASP A 193 -7.63 5.96 -16.59
CA ASP A 193 -7.65 7.42 -16.55
C ASP A 193 -7.95 7.94 -15.13
N GLU A 194 -8.93 7.34 -14.44
CA GLU A 194 -9.26 7.63 -13.04
C GLU A 194 -8.08 7.34 -12.10
N LEU A 195 -7.46 6.16 -12.23
CA LEU A 195 -6.27 5.79 -11.48
C LEU A 195 -5.13 6.80 -11.74
N THR A 196 -4.88 7.14 -13.00
CA THR A 196 -3.79 8.05 -13.38
C THR A 196 -3.98 9.43 -12.78
N GLN A 197 -5.22 9.94 -12.72
CA GLN A 197 -5.52 11.20 -12.06
C GLN A 197 -5.23 11.13 -10.56
N LEU A 198 -5.63 10.04 -9.90
CA LEU A 198 -5.35 9.82 -8.48
C LEU A 198 -3.85 9.76 -8.20
N LEU A 199 -3.10 8.97 -8.97
CA LEU A 199 -1.67 8.81 -8.79
C LEU A 199 -0.92 10.13 -8.99
N ARG A 200 -1.35 10.96 -9.95
CA ARG A 200 -0.82 12.32 -10.14
C ARG A 200 -1.14 13.23 -8.95
N LEU A 201 -2.37 13.19 -8.44
CA LEU A 201 -2.78 13.99 -7.27
C LEU A 201 -1.89 13.69 -6.06
N TRP A 202 -1.59 12.40 -5.84
CA TRP A 202 -0.76 11.95 -4.73
C TRP A 202 0.71 11.78 -5.08
N ARG A 203 1.17 12.26 -6.24
CA ARG A 203 2.60 12.20 -6.63
C ARG A 203 3.19 10.79 -6.55
N ILE A 204 2.40 9.78 -6.92
CA ILE A 204 2.81 8.39 -7.00
C ILE A 204 3.33 8.13 -8.41
N ASP A 205 4.62 7.84 -8.51
CA ASP A 205 5.27 7.51 -9.77
C ASP A 205 5.00 6.03 -10.13
N VAL A 206 4.30 5.80 -11.23
CA VAL A 206 4.18 4.48 -11.87
C VAL A 206 5.36 4.29 -12.81
N ASN A 207 5.87 3.05 -12.92
CA ASN A 207 6.86 2.75 -13.95
C ASN A 207 6.33 3.14 -15.35
N GLN A 208 7.10 3.95 -16.06
CA GLN A 208 7.03 4.07 -17.51
C GLN A 208 8.12 3.12 -18.02
N ASP A 209 7.71 1.97 -18.56
CA ASP A 209 8.64 1.08 -19.27
C ASP A 209 9.32 1.82 -20.44
#